data_AF-A0AAN9PWG5-F1
#
_entry.id   AF-A0AAN9PWG5-F1
#
_cell.length_a   1.000
_cell.length_b   1.000
_cell.length_c   1.000
_cell.angle_alpha   90.00
_cell.angle_beta   90.00
_cell.angle_gamma   90.00
#
_symmetry.space_group_name_H-M   'P 1'
#
loop_
_entity.id
_entity.type
_entity.pdbx_description
1 polymer ?
#
loop_
_entity_poly.entity_id
_entity_poly.type
_entity_poly.pdbx_seq_one_letter_code
_entity_poly.pdbx_strand_id
1 'polypeptide(L)'
;MEGGFTRLASFVCDCESFSEEDIEAIEASISNSNNKRRFNCHSPPRLRRRLPTSLLALQHPNASSFSPSPDYLRMRLPVMKFSGQIMYSRTFDDVEKAATRLLKFLDEKKREMSQIAIGFDIEWKPTFTKGVPPGKVAVMQICGDTSHCHVLHLIHSGIPQNLQLLLEDPTVLKVGAGIGGDAVKVSRDYNVSVKGVEDLSFHANQKLGGGPFKWGLASLAEKLLSKQLKKPSKIRLGNWETPVLSKQQLEYAATDAFASWYLYQAIKDLPDAQEITDNSGKVDGVPQQ
;
A
#
# COMPACT_ATOMS: atom_id res chain seq x y z
N MET A 1 -22.02 -38.44 6.68
CA MET A 1 -22.78 -37.83 5.57
C MET A 1 -22.37 -36.38 5.51
N GLU A 2 -21.58 -36.05 4.49
CA GLU A 2 -21.04 -34.74 4.15
C GLU A 2 -22.11 -33.86 3.46
N GLY A 3 -21.83 -32.55 3.41
CA GLY A 3 -22.44 -31.59 2.47
C GLY A 3 -22.83 -30.29 3.16
N GLY A 4 -22.34 -29.11 2.79
CA GLY A 4 -21.42 -28.72 1.75
C GLY A 4 -21.25 -27.20 1.83
N PHE A 5 -20.02 -26.72 1.95
CA PHE A 5 -19.67 -25.30 1.82
C PHE A 5 -19.58 -24.96 0.33
N THR A 6 -20.50 -24.15 -0.17
CA THR A 6 -20.42 -23.61 -1.53
C THR A 6 -19.41 -22.46 -1.59
N ARG A 7 -18.34 -22.73 -2.32
CA ARG A 7 -17.30 -21.84 -2.82
C ARG A 7 -17.92 -20.78 -3.75
N LEU A 8 -17.55 -19.51 -3.59
CA LEU A 8 -17.58 -18.54 -4.68
C LEU A 8 -16.15 -18.15 -5.03
N ALA A 9 -15.67 -18.74 -6.13
CA ALA A 9 -14.69 -18.13 -7.03
C ALA A 9 -15.36 -16.89 -7.68
N SER A 10 -14.72 -15.85 -8.22
CA SER A 10 -13.42 -15.71 -8.89
C SER A 10 -13.21 -14.21 -9.15
N PHE A 11 -12.05 -13.66 -8.80
CA PHE A 11 -11.47 -12.51 -9.53
C PHE A 11 -10.22 -13.05 -10.22
N VAL A 12 -10.41 -13.65 -11.39
CA VAL A 12 -9.33 -13.98 -12.31
C VAL A 12 -9.31 -12.85 -13.32
N CYS A 13 -8.22 -12.09 -13.32
CA CYS A 13 -7.87 -11.20 -14.41
C CYS A 13 -7.28 -12.09 -15.50
N ASP A 14 -7.88 -12.09 -16.69
CA ASP A 14 -7.30 -12.71 -17.87
C ASP A 14 -5.97 -12.00 -18.17
N CYS A 15 -4.86 -12.67 -17.87
CA CYS A 15 -3.54 -12.33 -18.37
C CYS A 15 -3.23 -13.38 -19.43
N GLU A 16 -2.99 -12.92 -20.66
CA GLU A 16 -2.68 -13.78 -21.80
C GLU A 16 -1.57 -14.80 -21.45
N SER A 17 -1.78 -16.05 -21.88
CA SER A 17 -0.82 -17.15 -21.74
C SER A 17 0.45 -16.85 -22.54
N PHE A 18 1.61 -17.10 -21.95
CA PHE A 18 2.92 -17.05 -22.61
C PHE A 18 2.91 -17.86 -23.92
N SER A 19 3.55 -17.34 -24.97
CA SER A 19 3.69 -18.07 -26.24
C SER A 19 4.67 -19.23 -26.08
N GLU A 20 4.57 -20.24 -26.95
CA GLU A 20 5.53 -21.38 -26.97
C GLU A 20 6.99 -20.91 -27.11
N GLU A 21 7.22 -19.76 -27.76
CA GLU A 21 8.53 -19.12 -27.90
C GLU A 21 9.08 -18.61 -26.56
N ASP A 22 8.21 -18.13 -25.65
CA ASP A 22 8.58 -17.71 -24.30
C ASP A 22 8.95 -18.91 -23.41
N ILE A 23 8.31 -20.07 -23.62
CA ILE A 23 8.60 -21.31 -22.90
C ILE A 23 9.94 -21.89 -23.36
N GLU A 24 10.20 -21.94 -24.66
CA GLU A 24 11.49 -22.41 -25.21
C GLU A 24 12.68 -21.54 -24.75
N ALA A 25 12.49 -20.22 -24.63
CA ALA A 25 13.53 -19.30 -24.13
C ALA A 25 13.89 -19.55 -22.65
N ILE A 26 12.92 -19.97 -21.85
CA ILE A 26 13.10 -20.32 -20.43
C ILE A 26 13.81 -21.68 -20.29
N GLU A 27 13.45 -22.67 -21.12
CA GLU A 27 14.08 -23.99 -21.07
C GLU A 27 15.52 -23.98 -21.59
N ALA A 28 15.80 -23.17 -22.62
CA ALA A 28 17.15 -22.98 -23.16
C ALA A 28 18.12 -22.35 -22.14
N SER A 29 17.62 -21.52 -21.23
CA SER A 29 18.43 -20.85 -20.20
C SER A 29 18.69 -21.73 -18.97
N ILE A 30 17.91 -22.79 -18.75
CA ILE A 30 18.09 -23.76 -17.65
C ILE A 30 19.09 -24.88 -18.03
N SER A 31 19.26 -25.18 -19.32
CA SER A 31 20.09 -26.31 -19.78
C SER A 31 21.61 -26.06 -19.72
N ASN A 32 22.08 -24.82 -19.49
CA ASN A 32 23.47 -24.43 -19.74
C ASN A 32 24.36 -24.24 -18.49
N SER A 33 24.11 -24.96 -17.40
CA SER A 33 25.03 -25.02 -16.26
C SER A 33 24.96 -26.34 -15.51
N ASN A 34 25.73 -27.32 -15.95
CA ASN A 34 26.02 -28.53 -15.17
C ASN A 34 27.50 -28.89 -15.31
N ASN A 35 28.28 -28.69 -14.24
CA ASN A 35 29.48 -29.46 -14.01
C ASN A 35 29.51 -29.98 -12.56
N LYS A 36 29.60 -31.31 -12.46
CA LYS A 36 29.43 -32.16 -11.27
C LYS A 36 30.51 -31.92 -10.20
N ARG A 37 30.15 -32.15 -8.94
CA ARG A 37 30.88 -33.05 -8.01
C ARG A 37 30.00 -33.53 -6.86
N ARG A 38 30.06 -34.84 -6.61
CA ARG A 38 29.33 -35.62 -5.59
C ARG A 38 29.96 -35.46 -4.21
N PHE A 39 29.15 -35.41 -3.16
CA PHE A 39 29.44 -36.02 -1.85
C PHE A 39 28.16 -36.52 -1.18
N ASN A 40 28.28 -37.62 -0.43
CA ASN A 40 27.20 -38.41 0.15
C ASN A 40 27.36 -38.40 1.68
N CYS A 41 26.27 -38.25 2.46
CA CYS A 41 26.16 -38.80 3.83
C CYS A 41 24.73 -38.66 4.40
N HIS A 42 24.34 -39.65 5.21
CA HIS A 42 23.00 -39.92 5.74
C HIS A 42 22.74 -39.33 7.14
N SER A 43 21.47 -39.02 7.48
CA SER A 43 20.88 -38.98 8.85
C SER A 43 19.37 -38.58 8.86
N PRO A 44 18.56 -38.83 9.93
CA PRO A 44 17.20 -39.42 9.88
C PRO A 44 15.99 -38.44 9.90
N PRO A 45 14.73 -38.92 9.76
CA PRO A 45 13.59 -38.07 9.42
C PRO A 45 13.02 -37.33 10.65
N ARG A 46 12.83 -36.01 10.51
CA ARG A 46 11.99 -35.21 11.43
C ARG A 46 10.64 -34.95 10.76
N LEU A 47 9.57 -35.39 11.42
CA LEU A 47 8.17 -35.11 11.08
C LEU A 47 7.94 -33.59 10.99
N ARG A 48 7.66 -33.08 9.79
CA ARG A 48 7.16 -31.70 9.57
C ARG A 48 5.67 -31.75 9.23
N ARG A 49 4.87 -31.03 10.03
CA ARG A 49 3.48 -30.70 9.74
C ARG A 49 3.43 -29.81 8.48
N ARG A 50 2.51 -30.11 7.55
CA ARG A 50 2.28 -29.33 6.33
C ARG A 50 1.35 -28.15 6.61
N LEU A 51 1.75 -26.95 6.18
CA LEU A 51 0.87 -25.79 5.99
C LEU A 51 0.48 -25.65 4.50
N PRO A 52 -0.63 -24.98 4.17
CA PRO A 52 -1.20 -24.92 2.82
C PRO A 52 -0.27 -24.26 1.78
N THR A 53 -0.42 -24.66 0.52
CA THR A 53 0.50 -24.39 -0.60
C THR A 53 0.53 -22.95 -1.13
N SER A 54 -0.06 -21.96 -0.45
CA SER A 54 -0.13 -20.56 -0.90
C SER A 54 0.92 -19.62 -0.28
N LEU A 55 1.91 -20.14 0.47
CA LEU A 55 2.97 -19.34 1.11
C LEU A 55 4.38 -19.83 0.70
N LEU A 56 4.70 -19.77 -0.60
CA LEU A 56 6.01 -20.15 -1.16
C LEU A 56 7.05 -19.01 -1.11
N ALA A 57 7.17 -18.35 0.03
CA ALA A 57 8.34 -17.53 0.34
C ALA A 57 8.63 -17.70 1.83
N LEU A 58 9.41 -18.74 2.16
CA LEU A 58 10.21 -18.94 3.39
C LEU A 58 10.48 -20.44 3.59
N GLN A 59 11.22 -21.07 2.67
CA GLN A 59 11.91 -22.35 2.95
C GLN A 59 13.25 -22.40 2.22
N HIS A 60 14.31 -21.93 2.86
CA HIS A 60 15.67 -22.38 2.54
C HIS A 60 16.32 -22.94 3.80
N PRO A 61 16.57 -24.26 3.87
CA PRO A 61 17.49 -24.84 4.83
C PRO A 61 18.88 -24.83 4.20
N ASN A 62 19.81 -24.06 4.80
CA ASN A 62 21.27 -24.28 4.87
C ASN A 62 21.97 -22.95 5.09
N ALA A 63 22.08 -22.54 6.36
CA ALA A 63 23.03 -21.53 6.77
C ALA A 63 24.33 -22.22 7.16
N SER A 64 25.35 -22.13 6.31
CA SER A 64 26.75 -22.20 6.76
C SER A 64 27.68 -21.48 5.80
N SER A 65 28.32 -20.43 6.35
CA SER A 65 29.62 -19.88 5.99
C SER A 65 29.84 -19.39 4.55
N PHE A 66 29.37 -18.19 4.22
CA PHE A 66 30.10 -17.27 3.34
C PHE A 66 29.85 -15.83 3.79
N SER A 67 30.93 -15.08 4.04
CA SER A 67 30.88 -13.65 4.37
C SER A 67 30.19 -12.87 3.24
N PRO A 68 29.12 -12.08 3.50
CA PRO A 68 28.44 -11.38 2.43
C PRO A 68 29.21 -10.10 2.09
N SER A 69 29.72 -10.03 0.86
CA SER A 69 29.93 -8.76 0.18
C SER A 69 28.56 -8.06 -0.04
N PRO A 70 28.49 -6.72 -0.08
CA PRO A 70 27.21 -6.00 0.02
C PRO A 70 26.30 -6.06 -1.21
N ASP A 71 26.66 -6.82 -2.26
CA ASP A 71 25.97 -6.81 -3.55
C ASP A 71 25.12 -8.08 -3.79
N TYR A 72 24.28 -8.43 -2.82
CA TYR A 72 23.19 -9.38 -3.09
C TYR A 72 22.15 -8.68 -3.97
N LEU A 73 21.94 -9.22 -5.18
CA LEU A 73 20.87 -8.90 -6.12
C LEU A 73 19.59 -8.43 -5.39
N ARG A 74 19.38 -7.12 -5.31
CA ARG A 74 18.09 -6.56 -4.94
C ARG A 74 17.12 -7.01 -6.03
N MET A 75 16.30 -8.02 -5.75
CA MET A 75 15.20 -8.40 -6.63
C MET A 75 14.46 -7.13 -7.02
N ARG A 76 14.47 -6.77 -8.30
CA ARG A 76 13.80 -5.57 -8.79
C ARG A 76 12.31 -5.84 -8.73
N LEU A 77 11.68 -5.46 -7.61
CA LEU A 77 10.24 -5.57 -7.44
C LEU A 77 9.52 -4.78 -8.55
N PRO A 78 8.40 -5.30 -9.09
CA PRO A 78 7.61 -4.58 -10.07
C PRO A 78 7.17 -3.22 -9.52
N VAL A 79 7.21 -2.20 -10.38
CA VAL A 79 6.82 -0.84 -10.00
C VAL A 79 5.31 -0.76 -9.86
N MET A 80 4.84 -0.28 -8.71
CA MET A 80 3.43 0.06 -8.53
C MET A 80 3.11 1.36 -9.28
N LYS A 81 2.02 1.33 -10.02
CA LYS A 81 1.46 2.48 -10.72
C LYS A 81 -0.06 2.39 -10.67
N PHE A 82 -0.72 3.53 -10.57
CA PHE A 82 -2.14 3.59 -10.87
C PHE A 82 -2.34 3.46 -12.39
N SER A 83 -3.19 2.53 -12.81
CA SER A 83 -3.48 2.24 -14.23
C SER A 83 -4.87 2.68 -14.69
N GLY A 84 -5.69 3.21 -13.77
CA GLY A 84 -7.00 3.75 -14.10
C GLY A 84 -6.95 5.16 -14.68
N GLN A 85 -8.11 5.81 -14.76
CA GLN A 85 -8.25 7.16 -15.28
C GLN A 85 -7.91 8.20 -14.20
N ILE A 86 -6.98 9.10 -14.53
CA ILE A 86 -6.61 10.23 -13.68
C ILE A 86 -7.51 11.42 -14.01
N MET A 87 -8.38 11.80 -13.08
CA MET A 87 -9.33 12.90 -13.21
C MET A 87 -8.72 14.18 -12.64
N TYR A 88 -8.01 14.93 -13.48
CA TYR A 88 -7.35 16.17 -13.09
C TYR A 88 -8.31 17.37 -13.13
N SER A 89 -8.52 18.03 -11.99
CA SER A 89 -9.43 19.17 -11.83
C SER A 89 -8.67 20.39 -11.31
N ARG A 90 -8.84 21.55 -11.96
CA ARG A 90 -8.04 22.75 -11.67
C ARG A 90 -8.86 23.94 -11.20
N THR A 91 -10.01 24.18 -11.82
CA THR A 91 -10.86 25.30 -11.46
C THR A 91 -11.77 24.94 -10.30
N PHE A 92 -12.34 25.95 -9.63
CA PHE A 92 -13.35 25.75 -8.60
C PHE A 92 -14.48 24.84 -9.10
N ASP A 93 -15.04 25.13 -10.29
CA ASP A 93 -16.14 24.36 -10.88
C ASP A 93 -15.75 22.92 -11.22
N ASP A 94 -14.53 22.69 -11.71
CA ASP A 94 -14.05 21.33 -12.01
C ASP A 94 -13.93 20.50 -10.73
N VAL A 95 -13.38 21.10 -9.67
CA VAL A 95 -13.21 20.43 -8.37
C VAL A 95 -14.55 20.19 -7.71
N GLU A 96 -15.49 21.13 -7.78
CA GLU A 96 -16.84 20.96 -7.25
C GLU A 96 -17.60 19.83 -7.98
N LYS A 97 -17.47 19.75 -9.31
CA LYS A 97 -18.02 18.64 -10.10
C LYS A 97 -17.33 17.31 -9.77
N ALA A 98 -16.02 17.30 -9.54
CA ALA A 98 -15.28 16.12 -9.13
C ALA A 98 -15.72 15.63 -7.75
N ALA A 99 -15.87 16.53 -6.79
CA ALA A 99 -16.37 16.22 -5.45
C ALA A 99 -17.82 15.70 -5.49
N THR A 100 -18.68 16.29 -6.33
CA THR A 100 -20.04 15.76 -6.56
C THR A 100 -20.03 14.32 -7.07
N ARG A 101 -19.12 13.99 -8.01
CA ARG A 101 -18.98 12.61 -8.51
C ARG A 101 -18.48 11.67 -7.42
N LEU A 102 -17.51 12.09 -6.62
CA LEU A 102 -17.01 11.32 -5.49
C LEU A 102 -18.11 11.05 -4.45
N LEU A 103 -18.88 12.05 -4.07
CA LEU A 103 -19.99 11.89 -3.11
C LEU A 103 -21.02 10.87 -3.63
N LYS A 104 -21.41 10.95 -4.91
CA LYS A 104 -22.33 9.97 -5.52
C LYS A 104 -21.75 8.55 -5.50
N PHE A 105 -20.48 8.40 -5.90
CA PHE A 105 -19.78 7.11 -5.84
C PHE A 105 -19.76 6.54 -4.41
N LEU A 106 -19.50 7.38 -3.41
CA LEU A 106 -19.48 6.98 -2.01
C LEU A 106 -20.88 6.57 -1.52
N ASP A 107 -21.93 7.31 -1.89
CA ASP A 107 -23.31 6.99 -1.52
C ASP A 107 -23.78 5.65 -2.12
N GLU A 108 -23.35 5.32 -3.33
CA GLU A 108 -23.57 4.00 -3.94
C GLU A 108 -22.84 2.91 -3.15
N LYS A 109 -21.57 3.13 -2.81
CA LYS A 109 -20.76 2.20 -2.01
C LYS A 109 -21.31 2.00 -0.59
N LYS A 110 -21.94 3.00 0.03
CA LYS A 110 -22.54 2.91 1.37
C LYS A 110 -23.71 1.92 1.43
N ARG A 111 -24.29 1.57 0.28
CA ARG A 111 -25.35 0.56 0.18
C ARG A 111 -24.80 -0.87 0.16
N GLU A 112 -23.55 -1.04 -0.24
CA GLU A 112 -22.90 -2.34 -0.41
C GLU A 112 -22.04 -2.73 0.79
N MET A 113 -21.42 -1.74 1.46
CA MET A 113 -20.39 -1.96 2.48
C MET A 113 -20.67 -1.11 3.72
N SER A 114 -20.41 -1.70 4.90
CA SER A 114 -20.58 -1.01 6.19
C SER A 114 -19.52 0.05 6.47
N GLN A 115 -18.34 -0.07 5.86
CA GLN A 115 -17.22 0.85 6.03
C GLN A 115 -16.54 1.08 4.69
N ILE A 116 -16.33 2.35 4.36
CA ILE A 116 -15.71 2.78 3.10
C ILE A 116 -14.45 3.53 3.41
N ALA A 117 -13.39 3.19 2.69
CA ALA A 117 -12.13 3.91 2.73
C ALA A 117 -11.79 4.46 1.35
N ILE A 118 -11.23 5.66 1.34
CA ILE A 118 -10.61 6.31 0.19
C ILE A 118 -9.14 6.59 0.52
N GLY A 119 -8.28 6.30 -0.44
CA GLY A 119 -6.87 6.69 -0.37
C GLY A 119 -6.76 8.19 -0.53
N PHE A 120 -6.00 8.82 0.37
CA PHE A 120 -5.87 10.26 0.47
C PHE A 120 -4.39 10.62 0.57
N ASP A 121 -3.99 11.63 -0.21
CA ASP A 121 -2.65 12.21 -0.14
C ASP A 121 -2.69 13.69 -0.55
N ILE A 122 -1.64 14.45 -0.21
CA ILE A 122 -1.51 15.86 -0.53
C ILE A 122 -0.07 16.24 -0.92
N GLU A 123 0.05 17.23 -1.79
CA GLU A 123 1.34 17.72 -2.26
C GLU A 123 1.44 19.25 -2.20
N TRP A 124 2.63 19.77 -1.93
CA TRP A 124 2.90 21.21 -1.81
C TRP A 124 4.31 21.55 -2.26
N LYS A 125 4.55 22.81 -2.63
CA LYS A 125 5.89 23.28 -2.96
C LYS A 125 6.78 23.31 -1.70
N PRO A 126 7.88 22.55 -1.66
CA PRO A 126 8.78 22.56 -0.51
C PRO A 126 9.53 23.90 -0.44
N THR A 127 9.96 24.26 0.77
CA THR A 127 10.89 25.37 0.98
C THR A 127 12.11 24.86 1.72
N PHE A 128 13.30 25.17 1.21
CA PHE A 128 14.59 24.74 1.77
C PHE A 128 15.31 25.87 2.54
N THR A 129 14.70 27.05 2.60
CA THR A 129 15.22 28.20 3.34
C THR A 129 14.80 28.09 4.80
N LYS A 130 15.77 28.07 5.72
CA LYS A 130 15.50 27.99 7.16
C LYS A 130 14.62 29.16 7.62
N GLY A 131 13.58 28.85 8.38
CA GLY A 131 12.62 29.84 8.92
C GLY A 131 11.51 30.25 7.95
N VAL A 132 11.57 29.86 6.68
CA VAL A 132 10.48 30.07 5.74
C VAL A 132 9.56 28.84 5.77
N PRO A 133 8.26 29.00 6.06
CA PRO A 133 7.33 27.88 6.08
C PRO A 133 7.17 27.27 4.67
N PRO A 134 6.86 25.96 4.57
CA PRO A 134 6.53 25.37 3.28
C PRO A 134 5.29 26.02 2.67
N GLY A 135 5.12 25.87 1.34
CA GLY A 135 3.93 26.32 0.64
C GLY A 135 2.64 25.70 1.19
N LYS A 136 1.51 26.30 0.83
CA LYS A 136 0.20 25.72 1.14
C LYS A 136 0.03 24.38 0.43
N VAL A 137 -0.86 23.52 0.94
CA VAL A 137 -1.31 22.34 0.18
C VAL A 137 -1.74 22.82 -1.21
N ALA A 138 -1.06 22.32 -2.24
CA ALA A 138 -1.31 22.76 -3.61
C ALA A 138 -2.19 21.75 -4.35
N VAL A 139 -1.98 20.47 -4.10
CA VAL A 139 -2.71 19.37 -4.75
C VAL A 139 -3.19 18.40 -3.69
N MET A 140 -4.41 17.88 -3.87
CA MET A 140 -4.99 16.82 -3.07
C MET A 140 -5.39 15.68 -4.00
N GLN A 141 -5.15 14.44 -3.57
CA GLN A 141 -5.50 13.25 -4.35
C GLN A 141 -6.46 12.36 -3.58
N ILE A 142 -7.47 11.84 -4.27
CA ILE A 142 -8.49 10.95 -3.71
C ILE A 142 -8.71 9.80 -4.69
N CYS A 143 -8.45 8.56 -4.27
CA CYS A 143 -8.84 7.36 -5.03
C CYS A 143 -9.70 6.44 -4.15
N GLY A 144 -10.83 5.97 -4.68
CA GLY A 144 -11.75 5.05 -3.99
C GLY A 144 -11.83 3.64 -4.59
N ASP A 145 -11.24 3.44 -5.77
CA ASP A 145 -11.23 2.18 -6.49
C ASP A 145 -10.00 2.08 -7.44
N THR A 146 -9.97 1.04 -8.26
CA THR A 146 -8.92 0.81 -9.28
C THR A 146 -9.13 1.61 -10.57
N SER A 147 -10.30 2.21 -10.76
CA SER A 147 -10.74 2.76 -12.04
C SER A 147 -10.52 4.26 -12.12
N HIS A 148 -10.73 5.00 -11.03
CA HIS A 148 -10.62 6.46 -11.03
C HIS A 148 -9.81 6.98 -9.85
N CYS A 149 -8.91 7.91 -10.14
CA CYS A 149 -8.29 8.72 -9.11
C CYS A 149 -8.39 10.20 -9.44
N HIS A 150 -8.86 10.98 -8.47
CA HIS A 150 -9.06 12.42 -8.59
C HIS A 150 -7.82 13.15 -8.11
N VAL A 151 -7.28 14.03 -8.96
CA VAL A 151 -6.16 14.93 -8.62
C VAL A 151 -6.69 16.35 -8.68
N LEU A 152 -6.81 16.99 -7.52
CA LEU A 152 -7.49 18.27 -7.31
C LEU A 152 -6.46 19.37 -7.05
N HIS A 153 -6.39 20.39 -7.92
CA HIS A 153 -5.40 21.47 -7.82
C HIS A 153 -5.92 22.61 -6.93
N LEU A 154 -5.82 22.42 -5.62
CA LEU A 154 -6.39 23.30 -4.60
C LEU A 154 -5.78 24.70 -4.56
N ILE A 155 -4.54 24.89 -5.02
CA ILE A 155 -3.93 26.23 -5.07
C ILE A 155 -4.68 27.17 -6.02
N HIS A 156 -5.37 26.63 -7.03
CA HIS A 156 -6.17 27.38 -8.00
C HIS A 156 -7.67 27.37 -7.66
N SER A 157 -8.16 26.25 -7.16
CA SER A 157 -9.60 26.02 -6.94
C SER A 157 -10.08 26.35 -5.53
N GLY A 158 -9.19 26.41 -4.54
CA GLY A 158 -9.59 26.35 -3.14
C GLY A 158 -10.23 25.01 -2.79
N ILE A 159 -11.03 24.98 -1.73
CA ILE A 159 -11.84 23.81 -1.36
C ILE A 159 -13.31 24.23 -1.50
N PRO A 160 -14.02 23.75 -2.55
CA PRO A 160 -15.43 24.07 -2.72
C PRO A 160 -16.32 23.21 -1.79
N GLN A 161 -17.60 23.56 -1.69
CA GLN A 161 -18.50 23.05 -0.65
C GLN A 161 -18.61 21.52 -0.66
N ASN A 162 -18.75 20.88 -1.83
CA ASN A 162 -18.88 19.42 -1.87
C ASN A 162 -17.59 18.70 -1.50
N LEU A 163 -16.43 19.30 -1.80
CA LEU A 163 -15.16 18.74 -1.33
C LEU A 163 -15.04 18.88 0.19
N GLN A 164 -15.43 20.02 0.75
CA GLN A 164 -15.45 20.21 2.20
C GLN A 164 -16.37 19.19 2.89
N LEU A 165 -17.58 18.98 2.37
CA LEU A 165 -18.53 17.98 2.90
C LEU A 165 -17.91 16.58 2.92
N LEU A 166 -17.24 16.18 1.86
CA LEU A 166 -16.54 14.89 1.79
C LEU A 166 -15.41 14.78 2.82
N LEU A 167 -14.59 15.83 2.95
CA LEU A 167 -13.46 15.85 3.88
C LEU A 167 -13.93 15.81 5.34
N GLU A 168 -15.03 16.48 5.66
CA GLU A 168 -15.61 16.59 7.00
C GLU A 168 -16.56 15.44 7.38
N ASP A 169 -16.87 14.52 6.45
CA ASP A 169 -17.69 13.32 6.71
C ASP A 169 -16.87 12.25 7.46
N PRO A 170 -17.15 11.98 8.76
CA PRO A 170 -16.43 10.96 9.51
C PRO A 170 -16.78 9.51 9.11
N THR A 171 -17.86 9.31 8.33
CA THR A 171 -18.31 7.97 7.91
C THR A 171 -17.52 7.42 6.73
N VAL A 172 -16.73 8.27 6.06
CA VAL A 172 -15.83 7.89 4.98
C VAL A 172 -14.41 7.99 5.50
N LEU A 173 -13.71 6.86 5.59
CA LEU A 173 -12.34 6.82 6.05
C LEU A 173 -11.39 7.36 4.98
N LYS A 174 -10.50 8.27 5.38
CA LYS A 174 -9.37 8.74 4.59
C LYS A 174 -8.16 8.01 5.10
N VAL A 175 -7.52 7.24 4.23
CA VAL A 175 -6.40 6.36 4.59
C VAL A 175 -5.13 6.81 3.88
N GLY A 176 -4.01 6.78 4.59
CA GLY A 176 -2.71 7.20 4.09
C GLY A 176 -1.59 6.94 5.10
N ALA A 177 -0.33 7.09 4.68
CA ALA A 177 0.82 6.96 5.56
C ALA A 177 1.25 8.35 6.06
N GLY A 178 1.21 8.59 7.38
CA GLY A 178 1.47 9.92 7.94
C GLY A 178 0.30 10.90 7.81
N ILE A 179 -0.89 10.39 7.47
CA ILE A 179 -2.07 11.17 7.10
C ILE A 179 -2.58 12.13 8.18
N GLY A 180 -2.27 11.85 9.46
CA GLY A 180 -2.57 12.79 10.54
C GLY A 180 -1.86 14.14 10.34
N GLY A 181 -0.63 14.13 9.82
CA GLY A 181 0.09 15.35 9.45
C GLY A 181 -0.56 16.09 8.28
N ASP A 182 -1.10 15.33 7.32
CA ASP A 182 -1.78 15.89 6.16
C ASP A 182 -3.10 16.57 6.55
N ALA A 183 -3.89 15.92 7.40
CA ALA A 183 -5.13 16.47 7.95
C ALA A 183 -4.88 17.79 8.71
N VAL A 184 -3.84 17.83 9.55
CA VAL A 184 -3.43 19.06 10.26
C VAL A 184 -3.03 20.15 9.28
N LYS A 185 -2.29 19.80 8.22
CA LYS A 185 -1.85 20.76 7.21
C LYS A 185 -3.02 21.33 6.40
N VAL A 186 -3.98 20.50 5.98
CA VAL A 186 -5.22 20.95 5.31
C VAL A 186 -6.01 21.91 6.22
N SER A 187 -6.19 21.54 7.49
CA SER A 187 -6.87 22.39 8.47
C SER A 187 -6.19 23.76 8.61
N ARG A 188 -4.86 23.78 8.75
CA ARG A 188 -4.09 25.02 8.85
C ARG A 188 -4.17 25.88 7.57
N ASP A 189 -4.07 25.25 6.40
CA ASP A 189 -3.91 25.98 5.13
C ASP A 189 -5.25 26.47 4.55
N TYR A 190 -6.35 25.76 4.84
CA TYR A 190 -7.68 25.97 4.26
C TYR A 190 -8.83 26.08 5.27
N ASN A 191 -8.57 25.92 6.58
CA ASN A 191 -9.61 25.94 7.62
C ASN A 191 -10.70 24.87 7.43
N VAL A 192 -10.31 23.68 6.95
CA VAL A 192 -11.19 22.53 6.72
C VAL A 192 -10.73 21.34 7.58
N SER A 193 -11.65 20.76 8.34
CA SER A 193 -11.34 19.61 9.21
C SER A 193 -11.45 18.29 8.44
N VAL A 194 -10.33 17.65 8.15
CA VAL A 194 -10.35 16.29 7.58
C VAL A 194 -10.71 15.30 8.69
N LYS A 195 -11.89 14.68 8.61
CA LYS A 195 -12.38 13.68 9.58
C LYS A 195 -12.35 12.27 8.99
N GLY A 196 -12.42 11.27 9.87
CA GLY A 196 -12.32 9.86 9.49
C GLY A 196 -10.90 9.48 9.05
N VAL A 197 -9.88 10.02 9.70
CA VAL A 197 -8.47 9.85 9.31
C VAL A 197 -7.90 8.58 9.96
N GLU A 198 -7.38 7.66 9.15
CA GLU A 198 -6.82 6.38 9.58
C GLU A 198 -5.42 6.16 9.00
N ASP A 199 -4.41 6.06 9.87
CA ASP A 199 -3.02 5.88 9.43
C ASP A 199 -2.70 4.41 9.14
N LEU A 200 -2.17 4.14 7.95
CA LEU A 200 -1.80 2.79 7.55
C LEU A 200 -0.77 2.14 8.49
N SER A 201 0.08 2.94 9.15
CA SER A 201 1.05 2.43 10.14
C SER A 201 0.36 1.83 11.34
N PHE A 202 -0.76 2.41 11.78
CA PHE A 202 -1.54 1.90 12.91
C PHE A 202 -2.07 0.49 12.59
N HIS A 203 -2.76 0.36 11.45
CA HIS A 203 -3.27 -0.94 11.01
C HIS A 203 -2.14 -1.94 10.75
N ALA A 204 -1.05 -1.53 10.10
CA ALA A 204 0.09 -2.42 9.84
C ALA A 204 0.72 -2.95 11.14
N ASN A 205 0.88 -2.13 12.18
CA ASN A 205 1.42 -2.60 13.46
C ASN A 205 0.49 -3.60 14.16
N GLN A 206 -0.82 -3.40 14.09
CA GLN A 206 -1.80 -4.36 14.64
C GLN A 206 -1.75 -5.71 13.92
N LYS A 207 -1.60 -5.71 12.59
CA LYS A 207 -1.68 -6.92 11.77
C LYS A 207 -0.35 -7.67 11.62
N LEU A 208 0.78 -6.96 11.56
CA LEU A 208 2.08 -7.56 11.25
C LEU A 208 2.92 -7.90 12.48
N GLY A 209 2.59 -7.35 13.65
CA GLY A 209 3.35 -7.53 14.88
C GLY A 209 4.77 -6.94 14.80
N GLY A 210 5.60 -7.28 15.80
CA GLY A 210 7.02 -6.87 15.83
C GLY A 210 7.31 -5.51 16.49
N GLY A 211 6.29 -4.85 17.07
CA GLY A 211 6.43 -3.59 17.80
C GLY A 211 5.90 -2.37 17.04
N PRO A 212 5.90 -1.17 17.67
CA PRO A 212 5.38 0.04 17.05
C PRO A 212 6.39 0.60 16.02
N PHE A 213 6.11 0.42 14.74
CA PHE A 213 6.88 1.03 13.65
C PHE A 213 6.13 2.20 13.01
N LYS A 214 6.87 3.24 12.61
CA LYS A 214 6.34 4.26 11.69
C LYS A 214 6.56 3.79 10.26
N TRP A 215 5.51 3.28 9.64
CA TRP A 215 5.58 2.74 8.29
C TRP A 215 5.45 3.86 7.26
N GLY A 216 6.27 3.80 6.21
CA GLY A 216 6.11 4.63 5.02
C GLY A 216 5.30 3.88 3.97
N LEU A 217 4.63 4.62 3.10
CA LEU A 217 3.83 4.02 2.02
C LEU A 217 4.66 3.05 1.14
N ALA A 218 5.90 3.45 0.80
CA ALA A 218 6.81 2.63 0.01
C ALA A 218 7.26 1.35 0.72
N SER A 219 7.51 1.41 2.04
CA SER A 219 7.91 0.21 2.80
C SER A 219 6.75 -0.75 3.00
N LEU A 220 5.52 -0.25 3.16
CA LEU A 220 4.31 -1.09 3.18
C LEU A 220 4.05 -1.76 1.82
N ALA A 221 4.15 -1.02 0.72
CA ALA A 221 3.99 -1.58 -0.62
C ALA A 221 5.01 -2.69 -0.90
N GLU A 222 6.27 -2.49 -0.50
CA GLU A 222 7.32 -3.50 -0.62
C GLU A 222 7.00 -4.73 0.26
N LYS A 223 6.64 -4.51 1.53
CA LYS A 223 6.40 -5.58 2.50
C LYS A 223 5.16 -6.43 2.20
N LEU A 224 4.05 -5.80 1.81
CA LEU A 224 2.75 -6.45 1.70
C LEU A 224 2.36 -6.82 0.28
N LEU A 225 2.78 -6.02 -0.70
CA LEU A 225 2.39 -6.20 -2.10
C LEU A 225 3.53 -6.75 -2.96
N SER A 226 4.77 -6.80 -2.42
CA SER A 226 5.98 -7.08 -3.20
C SER A 226 6.10 -6.14 -4.41
N LYS A 227 5.72 -4.88 -4.23
CA LYS A 227 5.80 -3.83 -5.25
C LYS A 227 6.68 -2.69 -4.78
N GLN A 228 7.36 -2.04 -5.71
CA GLN A 228 8.12 -0.83 -5.44
C GLN A 228 7.32 0.42 -5.81
N LEU A 229 7.13 1.32 -4.85
CA LEU A 229 6.71 2.70 -5.13
C LEU A 229 7.93 3.56 -5.44
N LYS A 230 7.99 4.11 -6.65
CA LYS A 230 9.05 5.03 -7.04
C LYS A 230 8.79 6.40 -6.42
N LYS A 231 9.77 6.91 -5.68
CA LYS A 231 9.72 8.24 -5.04
C LYS A 231 10.77 9.19 -5.63
N PRO A 232 10.71 9.53 -6.94
CA PRO A 232 11.72 10.37 -7.58
C PRO A 232 11.73 11.77 -6.95
N SER A 233 12.87 12.16 -6.35
CA SER A 233 13.01 13.44 -5.63
C SER A 233 12.65 14.64 -6.51
N LYS A 234 12.93 14.60 -7.82
CA LYS A 234 12.60 15.68 -8.76
C LYS A 234 11.09 15.96 -8.85
N ILE A 235 10.25 14.94 -8.69
CA ILE A 235 8.78 15.08 -8.73
C ILE A 235 8.27 15.38 -7.33
N ARG A 236 8.64 14.57 -6.34
CA ARG A 236 8.17 14.70 -4.95
C ARG A 236 8.54 16.05 -4.32
N LEU A 237 9.75 16.54 -4.59
CA LEU A 237 10.22 17.85 -4.12
C LEU A 237 10.08 18.94 -5.19
N GLY A 238 9.27 18.69 -6.22
CA GLY A 238 9.04 19.61 -7.32
C GLY A 238 8.10 20.76 -6.95
N ASN A 239 7.84 21.63 -7.94
CA ASN A 239 6.87 22.70 -7.78
C ASN A 239 5.44 22.21 -8.10
N TRP A 240 4.64 21.99 -7.06
CA TRP A 240 3.24 21.60 -7.17
C TRP A 240 2.26 22.78 -7.38
N GLU A 241 2.76 24.01 -7.28
CA GLU A 241 2.01 25.26 -7.51
C GLU A 241 2.09 25.73 -8.97
N THR A 242 2.62 24.90 -9.87
CA THR A 242 2.66 25.21 -11.32
C THR A 242 1.25 25.42 -11.88
N PRO A 243 1.04 26.28 -12.91
CA PRO A 243 -0.29 26.47 -13.53
C PRO A 243 -0.94 25.18 -14.06
N VAL A 244 -0.11 24.23 -14.50
CA VAL A 244 -0.53 22.91 -14.98
C VAL A 244 0.48 21.87 -14.51
N LEU A 245 0.00 20.80 -13.85
CA LEU A 245 0.83 19.67 -13.47
C LEU A 245 1.30 18.89 -14.70
N SER A 246 2.55 18.46 -14.67
CA SER A 246 3.09 17.55 -15.67
C SER A 246 2.45 16.17 -15.58
N LYS A 247 2.49 15.39 -16.67
CA LYS A 247 2.04 13.99 -16.68
C LYS A 247 2.70 13.17 -15.56
N GLN A 248 4.00 13.36 -15.31
CA GLN A 248 4.73 12.65 -14.27
C GLN A 248 4.25 13.02 -12.85
N GLN A 249 3.90 14.28 -12.61
CA GLN A 249 3.29 14.72 -11.35
C GLN A 249 1.91 14.09 -11.15
N LEU A 250 1.07 14.10 -12.19
CA LEU A 250 -0.26 13.49 -12.14
C LEU A 250 -0.18 11.98 -11.85
N GLU A 251 0.69 11.25 -12.55
CA GLU A 251 0.90 9.82 -12.35
C GLU A 251 1.44 9.50 -10.95
N TYR A 252 2.41 10.27 -10.46
CA TYR A 252 2.97 10.11 -9.13
C TYR A 252 1.88 10.32 -8.06
N ALA A 253 1.17 11.44 -8.13
CA ALA A 253 0.16 11.83 -7.16
C ALA A 253 -1.03 10.84 -7.13
N ALA A 254 -1.51 10.40 -8.30
CA ALA A 254 -2.55 9.39 -8.38
C ALA A 254 -2.09 8.03 -7.84
N THR A 255 -0.83 7.66 -8.10
CA THR A 255 -0.28 6.38 -7.60
C THR A 255 -0.17 6.34 -6.08
N ASP A 256 0.18 7.46 -5.44
CA ASP A 256 0.32 7.51 -3.97
C ASP A 256 -1.03 7.40 -3.24
N ALA A 257 -2.06 8.13 -3.68
CA ALA A 257 -3.40 7.94 -3.14
C ALA A 257 -3.95 6.54 -3.45
N PHE A 258 -3.72 6.00 -4.65
CA PHE A 258 -4.16 4.64 -5.01
C PHE A 258 -3.48 3.60 -4.14
N ALA A 259 -2.16 3.71 -3.93
CA ALA A 259 -1.43 2.80 -3.08
C ALA A 259 -1.93 2.85 -1.63
N SER A 260 -2.31 4.03 -1.13
CA SER A 260 -2.87 4.16 0.21
C SER A 260 -4.19 3.42 0.35
N TRP A 261 -5.11 3.60 -0.61
CA TRP A 261 -6.36 2.84 -0.67
C TRP A 261 -6.12 1.34 -0.77
N TYR A 262 -5.28 0.91 -1.72
CA TYR A 262 -5.05 -0.50 -2.01
C TYR A 262 -4.37 -1.22 -0.84
N LEU A 263 -3.43 -0.55 -0.16
CA LEU A 263 -2.80 -1.08 1.04
C LEU A 263 -3.80 -1.23 2.19
N TYR A 264 -4.68 -0.26 2.40
CA TYR A 264 -5.73 -0.41 3.42
C TYR A 264 -6.61 -1.63 3.13
N GLN A 265 -7.04 -1.81 1.87
CA GLN A 265 -7.82 -2.98 1.46
C GLN A 265 -7.05 -4.29 1.70
N ALA A 266 -5.74 -4.31 1.46
CA ALA A 266 -4.92 -5.49 1.73
C ALA A 266 -4.72 -5.74 3.24
N ILE A 267 -4.57 -4.69 4.06
CA ILE A 267 -4.28 -4.81 5.49
C ILE A 267 -5.53 -5.20 6.29
N LYS A 268 -6.69 -4.62 5.98
CA LYS A 268 -7.93 -4.82 6.76
C LYS A 268 -8.37 -6.28 6.83
N ASP A 269 -8.06 -7.06 5.78
CA ASP A 269 -8.44 -8.47 5.66
C ASP A 269 -7.41 -9.42 6.31
N LEU A 270 -6.28 -8.89 6.81
CA LEU A 270 -5.30 -9.69 7.55
C LEU A 270 -5.80 -10.00 8.97
N PRO A 271 -5.47 -11.20 9.51
CA PRO A 271 -5.67 -11.47 10.93
C PRO A 271 -4.76 -10.59 11.78
N ASP A 272 -5.19 -10.27 13.00
CA ASP A 272 -4.35 -9.58 13.97
C ASP A 272 -3.15 -10.46 14.34
N ALA A 273 -2.00 -9.83 14.59
CA ALA A 273 -0.84 -10.55 15.09
C ALA A 273 -1.17 -11.12 16.48
N GLN A 274 -0.98 -12.42 16.68
CA GLN A 274 -1.16 -13.03 18.00
C GLN A 274 -0.12 -12.45 18.96
N GLU A 275 -0.57 -11.92 20.09
CA GLU A 275 0.31 -11.61 21.20
C GLU A 275 0.89 -12.94 21.72
N ILE A 276 2.22 -13.07 21.69
CA ILE A 276 2.90 -14.18 22.37
C ILE A 276 2.78 -13.88 23.87
N THR A 277 1.71 -14.32 24.51
CA THR A 277 1.65 -14.36 25.97
C THR A 277 2.47 -15.56 26.43
N ASP A 278 3.70 -15.30 26.90
CA ASP A 278 4.52 -16.30 27.58
C ASP A 278 3.83 -16.74 28.89
N ASN A 279 2.94 -17.72 28.80
CA ASN A 279 2.34 -18.40 29.96
C ASN A 279 3.16 -19.63 30.39
N SER A 280 4.49 -19.56 30.34
CA SER A 280 5.41 -20.64 30.75
C SER A 280 6.07 -20.37 32.11
N GLY A 281 5.30 -19.82 33.06
CA GLY A 281 5.76 -19.49 34.42
C GLY A 281 4.88 -20.07 35.53
N LYS A 282 4.40 -21.32 35.40
CA LYS A 282 3.93 -22.11 36.55
C LYS A 282 4.73 -23.40 36.60
N VAL A 283 5.81 -23.37 37.38
CA VAL A 283 6.52 -24.58 37.80
C VAL A 283 5.73 -25.14 38.98
N ASP A 284 5.07 -26.27 38.76
CA ASP A 284 4.41 -27.04 39.82
C ASP A 284 5.45 -27.63 40.77
N GLY A 285 5.25 -27.37 42.07
CA GLY A 285 5.49 -28.29 43.19
C GLY A 285 6.88 -28.92 43.35
N VAL A 286 7.68 -28.36 44.25
CA VAL A 286 8.73 -29.10 44.96
C VAL A 286 8.07 -29.93 46.08
N PRO A 287 8.28 -31.26 46.18
CA PRO A 287 7.88 -32.01 47.37
C PRO A 287 8.94 -31.82 48.46
N GLN A 288 8.52 -31.33 49.63
CA GLN A 288 9.33 -31.37 50.85
C GLN A 288 9.37 -32.81 51.39
N GLN A 289 10.58 -33.31 51.64
CA GLN A 289 10.86 -34.36 52.63
C GLN A 289 11.37 -33.69 53.90
#